data_AF-A0A7C2XHB8-F1
#
_entry.id   AF-A0A7C2XHB8-F1
#
_cell.length_a   1.000
_cell.length_b   1.000
_cell.length_c   1.000
_cell.angle_alpha   90.00
_cell.angle_beta   90.00
_cell.angle_gamma   90.00
#
_symmetry.space_group_name_H-M   'P 1'
#
loop_
_entity.id
_entity.type
_entity.pdbx_description
1 polymer ?
#
loop_
_entity_poly.entity_id
_entity_poly.type
_entity_poly.pdbx_seq_one_letter_code
_entity_poly.pdbx_strand_id
1 'polypeptide(L)'
;MNDQREQFVLPTRKILIFSLLFGLAPFAGGCLPQGLRLPESPLLRALERKLGLIAYVGPDGNIHTMDQAGGNQAGVTDDARLFSGEEGRALRIYQYPAWAPGNRRLAYVGFSGSLQNND
;
A
#
# COMPACT_ATOMS: atom_id res chain seq x y z
N MET A 1 33.92 35.12 10.65
CA MET A 1 34.60 35.76 9.51
C MET A 1 35.28 34.65 8.72
N ASN A 2 34.79 34.42 7.49
CA ASN A 2 35.19 33.47 6.44
C ASN A 2 35.23 31.96 6.76
N ASP A 3 34.56 31.02 6.07
CA ASP A 3 34.02 30.84 4.69
C ASP A 3 34.79 29.74 3.92
N GLN A 4 34.05 29.01 3.08
CA GLN A 4 34.43 27.97 2.10
C GLN A 4 34.66 26.55 2.68
N ARG A 5 33.73 25.58 2.61
CA ARG A 5 33.06 24.92 1.47
C ARG A 5 34.02 24.39 0.40
N GLU A 6 34.70 23.28 0.71
CA GLU A 6 35.22 22.41 -0.36
C GLU A 6 34.11 21.51 -0.89
N GLN A 7 33.67 21.89 -2.08
CA GLN A 7 32.71 21.18 -2.92
C GLN A 7 33.39 19.97 -3.54
N PHE A 8 32.90 18.76 -3.24
CA PHE A 8 33.20 17.57 -4.04
C PHE A 8 32.45 17.69 -5.39
N VAL A 9 33.11 18.32 -6.35
CA VAL A 9 32.67 18.38 -7.74
C VAL A 9 33.11 17.10 -8.44
N LEU A 10 32.19 16.15 -8.63
CA LEU A 10 32.41 15.01 -9.53
C LEU A 10 31.99 15.40 -10.96
N PRO A 11 32.88 15.27 -11.96
CA PRO A 11 32.63 15.75 -13.32
C PRO A 11 31.60 14.90 -14.08
N THR A 12 30.53 15.58 -14.51
CA THR A 12 29.28 15.14 -15.12
C THR A 12 29.38 14.60 -16.56
N ARG A 13 30.49 13.98 -16.96
CA ARG A 13 30.66 13.52 -18.35
C ARG A 13 31.46 12.24 -18.37
N LYS A 14 30.77 11.08 -18.37
CA LYS A 14 31.17 9.75 -18.91
C LYS A 14 30.42 8.59 -18.21
N ILE A 15 29.11 8.71 -17.97
CA ILE A 15 28.25 7.56 -17.62
C ILE A 15 27.32 7.30 -18.80
N LEU A 16 27.91 6.96 -19.93
CA LEU A 16 27.22 6.57 -21.16
C LEU A 16 28.19 5.65 -21.90
N ILE A 17 28.53 4.49 -21.32
CA ILE A 17 29.10 3.28 -21.93
C ILE A 17 29.13 2.24 -20.79
N PHE A 18 27.96 1.73 -20.39
CA PHE A 18 27.85 0.48 -19.61
C PHE A 18 26.54 -0.23 -19.94
N SER A 19 26.16 -0.15 -21.23
CA SER A 19 24.83 -0.55 -21.72
C SER A 19 24.91 -1.40 -23.00
N LEU A 20 26.02 -2.13 -23.23
CA LEU A 20 26.21 -2.85 -24.49
C LEU A 20 26.94 -4.21 -24.40
N LEU A 21 26.93 -4.90 -23.25
CA LEU A 21 27.54 -6.24 -23.12
C LEU A 21 26.70 -7.23 -22.28
N PHE A 22 25.37 -7.11 -22.35
CA PHE A 22 24.45 -8.18 -21.92
C PHE A 22 23.49 -8.53 -23.07
N GLY A 23 24.07 -8.69 -24.26
CA GLY A 23 23.40 -9.28 -25.41
C GLY A 23 23.60 -10.80 -25.41
N LEU A 24 22.51 -11.54 -25.65
CA LEU A 24 22.39 -12.99 -25.74
C LEU A 24 22.40 -13.78 -24.41
N ALA A 25 21.27 -13.73 -23.71
CA ALA A 25 20.71 -14.94 -23.10
C ALA A 25 19.49 -15.35 -23.95
N PRO A 26 19.44 -16.56 -24.54
CA PRO A 26 18.26 -17.03 -25.24
C PRO A 26 17.10 -17.14 -24.25
N PHE A 27 16.06 -16.33 -24.46
CA PHE A 27 14.74 -16.47 -23.86
C PHE A 27 14.10 -17.79 -24.36
N ALA A 28 14.57 -18.92 -23.83
CA ALA A 28 13.87 -20.20 -23.90
C ALA A 28 13.07 -20.44 -22.62
N GLY A 29 12.43 -19.39 -22.10
CA GLY A 29 11.38 -19.52 -21.10
C GLY A 29 10.15 -20.02 -21.83
N GLY A 30 9.78 -21.28 -21.61
CA GLY A 30 8.67 -21.94 -22.27
C GLY A 30 7.42 -21.06 -22.28
N CYS A 31 6.71 -21.08 -23.42
CA CYS A 31 5.30 -20.73 -23.47
C CYS A 31 4.56 -21.79 -22.63
N LEU A 32 4.62 -21.67 -21.30
CA LEU A 32 3.68 -22.34 -20.43
C LEU A 32 2.30 -21.87 -20.92
N PRO A 33 1.40 -22.78 -21.33
CA PRO A 33 0.06 -22.36 -21.71
C PRO A 33 -0.47 -21.55 -20.55
N GLN A 34 -0.83 -20.29 -20.84
CA GLN A 34 -1.45 -19.38 -19.89
C GLN A 34 -2.49 -20.21 -19.14
N GLY A 35 -2.26 -20.41 -17.84
CA GLY A 35 -3.02 -21.37 -17.03
C GLY A 35 -4.50 -21.30 -17.37
N LEU A 36 -5.14 -22.46 -17.53
CA LEU A 36 -6.52 -22.62 -17.98
C LEU A 36 -7.43 -21.48 -17.47
N ARG A 37 -7.65 -20.46 -18.31
CA ARG A 37 -8.55 -19.36 -18.00
C ARG A 37 -9.96 -19.84 -18.24
N LEU A 38 -10.55 -20.44 -17.21
CA LEU A 38 -11.96 -20.79 -17.25
C LEU A 38 -12.76 -19.49 -17.42
N PRO A 39 -13.65 -19.39 -18.42
CA PRO A 39 -14.56 -18.27 -18.50
C PRO A 39 -15.39 -18.24 -17.22
N GLU A 40 -15.22 -17.16 -16.44
CA GLU A 40 -16.09 -16.81 -15.32
C GLU A 40 -17.53 -16.83 -15.83
N SER A 41 -18.27 -17.90 -15.52
CA SER A 41 -19.64 -18.01 -16.01
C SER A 41 -20.47 -16.92 -15.31
N PRO A 42 -21.28 -16.13 -16.04
CA PRO A 42 -22.15 -15.14 -15.42
C PRO A 42 -23.07 -15.74 -14.35
N LEU A 43 -23.40 -17.04 -14.48
CA LEU A 43 -24.17 -17.79 -13.50
C LEU A 43 -23.40 -18.05 -12.21
N LEU A 44 -22.10 -18.38 -12.28
CA LEU A 44 -21.27 -18.54 -11.08
C LEU A 44 -21.20 -17.25 -10.27
N ARG A 45 -21.13 -16.10 -10.94
CA ARG A 45 -21.17 -14.79 -10.26
C ARG A 45 -22.51 -14.53 -9.54
N ALA A 46 -23.62 -15.04 -10.08
CA ALA A 46 -24.94 -14.96 -9.44
C ALA A 46 -25.11 -15.97 -8.27
N LEU A 47 -24.41 -17.10 -8.33
CA LEU A 47 -24.40 -18.15 -7.31
C LEU A 47 -23.31 -17.97 -6.24
N GLU A 48 -22.40 -17.02 -6.44
CA GLU A 48 -21.34 -16.72 -5.49
C GLU A 48 -21.97 -16.19 -4.19
N ARG A 49 -21.82 -16.96 -3.11
CA ARG A 49 -22.29 -16.54 -1.79
C ARG A 49 -21.53 -15.29 -1.39
N LYS A 50 -22.21 -14.14 -1.32
CA LYS A 50 -21.60 -12.90 -0.80
C LYS A 50 -21.11 -13.13 0.63
N LEU A 51 -19.79 -13.18 0.82
CA LEU A 51 -19.18 -13.57 2.09
C LEU A 51 -19.16 -12.45 3.15
N GLY A 52 -19.76 -11.29 2.85
CA GLY A 52 -19.73 -10.10 3.69
C GLY A 52 -18.72 -9.07 3.19
N LEU A 53 -18.52 -8.01 3.97
CA LEU A 53 -17.55 -6.96 3.67
C LEU A 53 -16.13 -7.39 4.08
N ILE A 54 -15.15 -7.01 3.29
CA ILE A 54 -13.73 -7.07 3.63
C ILE A 54 -13.37 -5.78 4.36
N ALA A 55 -12.79 -5.88 5.55
CA ALA A 55 -12.22 -4.73 6.25
C ALA A 55 -10.69 -4.72 6.07
N TYR A 56 -10.11 -3.55 5.84
CA TYR A 56 -8.68 -3.40 5.61
C TYR A 56 -8.17 -2.03 6.08
N VAL A 57 -6.85 -1.92 6.26
CA VAL A 57 -6.16 -0.66 6.55
C VAL A 57 -5.75 -0.02 5.23
N GLY A 58 -6.19 1.22 4.99
CA GLY A 58 -5.84 1.98 3.80
C GLY A 58 -4.43 2.56 3.87
N PRO A 59 -3.87 3.02 2.73
CA PRO A 59 -2.59 3.72 2.69
C PRO A 59 -2.62 5.07 3.41
N ASP A 60 -3.79 5.56 3.80
CA ASP A 60 -4.04 6.74 4.63
C ASP A 60 -4.06 6.43 6.14
N GLY A 61 -3.92 5.16 6.53
CA GLY A 61 -3.95 4.70 7.92
C GLY A 61 -5.35 4.57 8.52
N ASN A 62 -6.40 4.84 7.74
CA ASN A 62 -7.78 4.63 8.14
C ASN A 62 -8.22 3.19 7.90
N ILE A 63 -9.26 2.76 8.62
CA ILE A 63 -9.94 1.51 8.33
C ILE A 63 -11.00 1.75 7.26
N HIS A 64 -11.00 0.89 6.25
CA HIS A 64 -11.96 0.89 5.15
C HIS A 64 -12.66 -0.46 5.07
N THR A 65 -13.80 -0.47 4.40
CA THR A 65 -14.52 -1.68 4.00
C THR A 65 -14.79 -1.69 2.50
N MET A 66 -14.90 -2.88 1.90
CA MET A 66 -15.33 -3.08 0.52
C MET A 66 -16.03 -4.44 0.36
N ASP A 67 -16.77 -4.63 -0.73
CA ASP A 67 -17.27 -5.96 -1.11
C ASP A 67 -16.19 -6.83 -1.78
N GLN A 68 -16.51 -8.11 -2.00
CA GLN A 68 -15.57 -9.08 -2.58
C GLN A 68 -15.15 -8.77 -4.02
N ALA A 69 -15.90 -7.93 -4.73
CA ALA A 69 -15.56 -7.46 -6.07
C ALA A 69 -14.71 -6.18 -6.04
N GLY A 70 -14.35 -5.69 -4.85
CA GLY A 70 -13.66 -4.41 -4.64
C GLY A 70 -14.57 -3.19 -4.77
N GLY A 71 -15.89 -3.39 -4.89
CA GLY A 71 -16.89 -2.32 -4.92
C GLY A 71 -17.37 -1.93 -3.53
N ASN A 72 -18.36 -1.02 -3.47
CA ASN A 72 -18.97 -0.55 -2.22
C ASN A 72 -17.94 -0.11 -1.16
N GLN A 73 -16.88 0.57 -1.60
CA GLN A 73 -15.83 1.03 -0.71
C GLN A 73 -16.35 2.12 0.24
N ALA A 74 -16.13 1.96 1.54
CA ALA A 74 -16.55 2.91 2.55
C ALA A 74 -15.54 3.01 3.71
N GLY A 75 -15.25 4.24 4.15
CA GLY A 75 -14.42 4.49 5.33
C GLY A 75 -15.16 4.15 6.62
N VAL A 76 -14.48 3.45 7.53
CA VAL A 76 -14.93 3.19 8.91
C VAL A 76 -14.35 4.24 9.86
N THR A 77 -13.14 4.71 9.58
CA THR A 77 -12.50 5.85 10.22
C THR A 77 -12.07 6.86 9.16
N ASP A 78 -11.84 8.11 9.55
CA ASP A 78 -11.46 9.19 8.63
C ASP A 78 -10.40 10.15 9.20
N ASP A 79 -9.93 9.90 10.43
CA ASP A 79 -9.09 10.83 11.20
C ASP A 79 -7.64 10.35 11.40
N ALA A 80 -7.23 9.28 10.71
CA ALA A 80 -5.84 8.84 10.73
C ALA A 80 -4.87 9.91 10.20
N ARG A 81 -3.69 9.95 10.81
CA ARG A 81 -2.58 10.87 10.55
C ARG A 81 -1.29 10.07 10.59
N LEU A 82 -0.67 9.89 9.43
CA LEU A 82 0.54 9.08 9.26
C LEU A 82 1.84 9.81 9.58
N PHE A 83 1.81 11.15 9.55
CA PHE A 83 2.98 11.98 9.80
C PHE A 83 2.66 13.01 10.88
N SER A 84 3.46 13.00 11.94
CA SER A 84 3.50 14.08 12.93
C SER A 84 4.41 15.18 12.39
N GLY A 85 3.90 16.03 11.50
CA GLY A 85 4.68 17.10 10.85
C GLY A 85 4.07 18.49 10.95
N GLU A 86 2.78 18.58 11.27
CA GLU A 86 2.14 19.85 11.61
C GLU A 86 2.28 20.06 13.12
N GLU A 87 2.94 21.14 13.53
CA GLU A 87 3.18 21.48 14.93
C GLU A 87 1.92 21.26 15.78
N GLY A 88 2.05 20.43 16.82
CA GLY A 88 0.95 20.12 17.73
C GLY A 88 0.00 18.99 17.32
N ARG A 89 0.20 18.31 16.17
CA ARG A 89 -0.65 17.18 15.75
C ARG A 89 0.02 15.83 16.03
N ALA A 90 -0.63 15.05 16.88
CA ALA A 90 -0.24 13.67 17.20
C ALA A 90 -0.47 12.72 16.01
N LEU A 91 0.46 11.79 15.80
CA LEU A 91 0.29 10.59 14.99
C LEU A 91 -0.96 9.85 15.46
N ARG A 92 -1.79 9.39 14.52
CA ARG A 92 -2.94 8.52 14.81
C ARG A 92 -3.10 7.50 13.68
N ILE A 93 -3.02 6.22 13.97
CA ILE A 93 -3.19 5.17 12.95
C ILE A 93 -4.04 4.02 13.50
N TYR A 94 -4.67 3.26 12.62
CA TYR A 94 -5.49 2.11 12.98
C TYR A 94 -4.96 0.83 12.36
N GLN A 95 -4.98 -0.27 13.12
CA GLN A 95 -4.55 -1.59 12.64
C GLN A 95 -5.40 -2.73 13.20
N TYR A 96 -5.12 -3.93 12.69
CA TYR A 96 -5.70 -5.20 13.13
C TYR A 96 -7.24 -5.22 13.16
N PRO A 97 -7.92 -4.86 12.04
CA PRO A 97 -9.37 -4.96 11.98
C PRO A 97 -9.82 -6.42 12.10
N ALA A 98 -10.84 -6.68 12.91
CA ALA A 98 -11.43 -8.00 13.09
C ALA A 98 -12.96 -7.92 13.21
N TRP A 99 -13.66 -8.69 12.38
CA TRP A 99 -15.12 -8.77 12.43
C TRP A 99 -15.60 -9.62 13.61
N ALA A 100 -16.61 -9.13 14.31
CA ALA A 100 -17.40 -9.96 15.22
C ALA A 100 -18.22 -10.99 14.41
N PRO A 101 -18.57 -12.15 15.00
CA PRO A 101 -19.49 -13.09 14.38
C PRO A 101 -20.78 -12.39 13.93
N GLY A 102 -21.22 -12.68 12.70
CA GLY A 102 -22.40 -12.05 12.10
C GLY A 102 -22.16 -10.72 11.37
N ASN A 103 -20.90 -10.25 11.26
CA ASN A 103 -20.47 -9.15 10.37
C ASN A 103 -21.13 -7.78 10.62
N ARG A 104 -21.66 -7.55 11.82
CA ARG A 104 -22.33 -6.27 12.18
C ARG A 104 -21.47 -5.31 13.00
N ARG A 105 -20.34 -5.79 13.53
CA ARG A 105 -19.43 -5.00 14.37
C ARG A 105 -18.00 -5.31 13.98
N LEU A 106 -17.19 -4.28 13.86
CA LEU A 106 -15.77 -4.36 13.57
C LEU A 106 -14.99 -3.84 14.80
N ALA A 107 -14.04 -4.63 15.28
CA ALA A 107 -13.05 -4.20 16.25
C ALA A 107 -11.75 -3.82 15.53
N TYR A 108 -10.99 -2.89 16.09
CA TYR A 108 -9.68 -2.47 15.57
C TYR A 108 -8.85 -1.87 16.72
N VAL A 109 -7.54 -1.75 16.51
CA VAL A 109 -6.60 -1.15 17.46
C VAL A 109 -6.18 0.23 16.94
N GLY A 110 -6.26 1.25 17.79
CA GLY A 110 -5.74 2.59 17.50
C GLY A 110 -4.40 2.82 18.18
N PHE A 111 -3.45 3.38 17.44
CA PHE A 111 -2.18 3.87 17.97
C PHE A 111 -2.15 5.38 17.87
N SER A 112 -1.70 6.03 18.95
CA SER A 112 -1.50 7.47 18.99
C SER A 112 -0.15 7.81 19.59
N GLY A 113 0.53 8.80 19.02
CA GLY A 113 1.82 9.26 19.53
C GLY A 113 2.02 10.75 19.26
N SER A 114 2.71 11.44 20.16
CA SER A 114 3.11 12.84 19.97
C SER A 114 4.62 12.92 19.89
N LEU A 115 5.15 13.75 19.00
CA LEU A 115 6.55 14.15 19.08
C LEU A 115 6.68 15.10 20.26
N GLN A 116 7.36 14.66 21.32
CA GLN A 116 7.77 15.54 22.39
C GLN A 116 9.13 16.12 21.99
N ASN A 117 9.15 17.40 21.61
CA ASN A 117 10.40 18.13 21.51
C ASN A 117 10.92 18.30 22.94
N ASN A 118 12.02 17.62 23.26
CA ASN A 118 12.77 17.90 24.47
C ASN A 118 13.76 19.02 24.10
N ASP A 119 13.42 20.24 24.51
CA ASP A 119 14.30 21.41 24.46
C ASP A 119 15.49 21.27 25.42
#